data_AF-A0A7V3VWG3-F1
#
_entry.id   AF-A0A7V3VWG3-F1
#
_cell.length_a   1.000
_cell.length_b   1.000
_cell.length_c   1.000
_cell.angle_alpha   90.00
_cell.angle_beta   90.00
_cell.angle_gamma   90.00
#
_symmetry.space_group_name_H-M   'P 1'
#
loop_
_entity.id
_entity.type
_entity.pdbx_description
1 polymer ?
#
loop_
_entity_poly.entity_id
_entity_poly.type
_entity_poly.pdbx_seq_one_letter_code
_entity_poly.pdbx_strand_id
1 'polypeptide(L)'
;QEARRDPNPDVRQAARAALARLGERQALTWFRQTLTSEDPQRVHDTIQTVAAENLTLLWPDLDRLADAEDPDVAHHAREALERLCEDMNYRHN
;
A
#
# COMPACT_ATOMS: atom_id res chain seq x y z
N GLN A 1 7.34 20.63 -5.89
CA GLN A 1 7.48 19.82 -4.64
C GLN A 1 6.34 20.12 -3.64
N GLU A 2 5.16 20.54 -4.09
CA GLU A 2 4.11 21.10 -3.20
C GLU A 2 3.12 20.08 -2.63
N ALA A 3 2.91 18.93 -3.27
CA ALA A 3 1.89 17.96 -2.85
C ALA A 3 2.15 17.33 -1.46
N ARG A 4 3.39 17.35 -0.96
CA ARG A 4 3.72 16.90 0.41
C ARG A 4 3.24 17.85 1.52
N ARG A 5 2.92 19.11 1.19
CA ARG A 5 2.50 20.16 2.15
C ARG A 5 1.05 20.58 1.98
N ASP A 6 0.30 19.90 1.12
CA ASP A 6 -1.11 20.20 0.93
C ASP A 6 -1.86 20.02 2.26
N PRO A 7 -2.75 20.95 2.67
CA PRO A 7 -3.52 20.80 3.91
C PRO A 7 -4.39 19.55 3.90
N ASN A 8 -4.79 19.07 2.71
CA ASN A 8 -5.65 17.90 2.57
C ASN A 8 -4.88 16.59 2.86
N PRO A 9 -5.30 15.79 3.86
CA PRO A 9 -4.68 14.50 4.16
C PRO A 9 -4.70 13.52 2.97
N ASP A 10 -5.79 13.50 2.19
CA ASP A 10 -5.92 12.63 1.02
C ASP A 10 -4.87 12.96 -0.05
N VAL A 11 -4.64 14.25 -0.30
CA VAL A 11 -3.65 14.71 -1.29
C VAL A 11 -2.23 14.36 -0.84
N ARG A 12 -1.92 14.48 0.46
CA ARG A 12 -0.62 14.05 1.00
C ARG A 12 -0.42 12.55 0.87
N GLN A 13 -1.45 11.75 1.10
CA GLN A 13 -1.40 10.29 0.98
C GLN A 13 -1.18 9.86 -0.47
N ALA A 14 -1.95 10.41 -1.40
CA ALA A 14 -1.79 10.17 -2.84
C ALA A 14 -0.39 10.58 -3.34
N ALA A 15 0.10 11.75 -2.92
CA ALA A 15 1.46 12.18 -3.26
C ALA A 15 2.53 11.23 -2.72
N ARG A 16 2.35 10.71 -1.51
CA ARG A 16 3.27 9.75 -0.90
C ARG A 16 3.22 8.40 -1.59
N ALA A 17 2.03 7.94 -1.98
CA ALA A 17 1.88 6.72 -2.75
C ALA A 17 2.52 6.86 -4.14
N ALA A 18 2.31 7.97 -4.83
CA ALA A 18 2.98 8.25 -6.09
C ALA A 18 4.52 8.20 -5.96
N LEU A 19 5.06 8.73 -4.86
CA LEU A 19 6.50 8.64 -4.58
C LEU A 19 6.95 7.20 -4.27
N ALA A 20 6.14 6.41 -3.56
CA ALA A 20 6.41 4.99 -3.35
C ALA A 20 6.44 4.22 -4.67
N ARG A 21 5.52 4.51 -5.61
CA ARG A 21 5.53 3.93 -6.98
C ARG A 21 6.81 4.25 -7.74
N LEU A 22 7.33 5.47 -7.55
CA LEU A 22 8.60 5.91 -8.14
C LEU A 22 9.84 5.31 -7.45
N GLY A 23 9.66 4.48 -6.42
CA GLY A 23 10.77 3.87 -5.67
C GLY A 23 11.38 4.78 -4.60
N GLU A 24 10.66 5.80 -4.14
CA GLU A 24 11.15 6.70 -3.10
C GLU A 24 11.24 5.95 -1.76
N ARG A 25 12.47 5.83 -1.22
CA ARG A 25 12.76 5.02 -0.04
C ARG A 25 12.01 5.46 1.21
N GLN A 26 11.84 6.76 1.44
CA GLN A 26 11.12 7.26 2.62
C GLN A 26 9.62 6.99 2.54
N ALA A 27 9.02 7.11 1.35
CA ALA A 27 7.65 6.73 1.12
C ALA A 27 7.45 5.24 1.40
N LEU A 28 8.29 4.37 0.83
CA LEU A 28 8.24 2.92 1.06
C LEU A 28 8.42 2.55 2.54
N THR A 29 9.42 3.14 3.22
CA THR A 29 9.64 2.90 4.65
C THR A 29 8.43 3.30 5.48
N TRP A 30 7.76 4.40 5.15
CA TRP A 30 6.56 4.81 5.87
C TRP A 30 5.40 3.84 5.68
N PHE A 31 5.14 3.39 4.44
CA PHE A 31 4.12 2.37 4.19
C PHE A 31 4.41 1.09 4.98
N ARG A 32 5.67 0.61 4.95
CA ARG A 32 6.09 -0.56 5.73
C ARG A 32 5.84 -0.41 7.23
N GLN A 33 6.18 0.75 7.79
CA GLN A 33 5.93 1.03 9.21
C GLN A 33 4.44 0.99 9.55
N THR A 34 3.58 1.51 8.67
CA THR A 34 2.13 1.47 8.89
C THR A 34 1.57 0.06 8.75
N LEU A 35 2.07 -0.74 7.80
CA LEU A 35 1.72 -2.16 7.63
C LEU A 35 2.13 -3.03 8.83
N THR A 36 3.16 -2.63 9.58
CA THR A 36 3.56 -3.28 10.85
C THR A 36 3.02 -2.60 12.09
N SER A 37 2.07 -1.67 11.95
CA SER A 37 1.45 -1.03 13.12
C SER A 37 0.54 -1.99 13.87
N GLU A 38 0.45 -1.83 15.19
CA GLU A 38 -0.44 -2.60 16.06
C GLU A 38 -1.93 -2.26 15.84
N ASP A 39 -2.23 -1.22 15.06
CA ASP A 39 -3.58 -0.78 14.75
C ASP A 39 -4.08 -1.44 13.44
N PRO A 40 -4.99 -2.43 13.52
CA PRO A 40 -5.42 -3.17 12.34
C PRO A 40 -6.21 -2.30 11.36
N GLN A 41 -6.89 -1.25 11.83
CA GLN A 41 -7.57 -0.28 10.96
C GLN A 41 -6.58 0.48 10.08
N ARG A 42 -5.47 0.96 10.65
CA ARG A 42 -4.37 1.60 9.90
C ARG A 42 -3.71 0.64 8.93
N VAL A 43 -3.48 -0.61 9.33
CA VAL A 43 -2.91 -1.63 8.44
C VAL A 43 -3.84 -1.83 7.25
N HIS A 44 -5.14 -2.01 7.49
CA HIS A 44 -6.14 -2.17 6.45
C HIS A 44 -6.21 -0.96 5.49
N ASP A 45 -6.32 0.27 5.99
CA ASP A 45 -6.32 1.49 5.16
C ASP A 45 -5.05 1.57 4.29
N THR A 46 -3.93 1.16 4.86
CA THR A 46 -2.65 1.12 4.15
C THR A 46 -2.66 0.06 3.05
N ILE A 47 -3.14 -1.15 3.30
CA ILE A 47 -3.28 -2.22 2.31
C ILE A 47 -4.17 -1.75 1.14
N GLN A 48 -5.31 -1.12 1.44
CA GLN A 48 -6.20 -0.59 0.42
C GLN A 48 -5.52 0.49 -0.42
N THR A 49 -4.78 1.39 0.21
CA THR A 49 -4.02 2.43 -0.49
C THR A 49 -2.94 1.81 -1.38
N VAL A 50 -2.22 0.80 -0.89
CA VAL A 50 -1.18 0.06 -1.63
C VAL A 50 -1.78 -0.58 -2.88
N ALA A 51 -2.96 -1.20 -2.77
CA ALA A 51 -3.68 -1.80 -3.89
C ALA A 51 -4.21 -0.74 -4.88
N ALA A 52 -4.84 0.33 -4.39
CA ALA A 52 -5.38 1.41 -5.21
C ALA A 52 -4.29 2.13 -6.02
N GLU A 53 -3.12 2.31 -5.41
CA GLU A 53 -1.99 3.01 -6.00
C GLU A 53 -1.05 2.08 -6.78
N ASN A 54 -1.37 0.79 -6.87
CA ASN A 54 -0.57 -0.21 -7.57
C ASN A 54 0.90 -0.24 -7.10
N LEU A 55 1.10 -0.25 -5.78
CA LEU A 55 2.43 -0.25 -5.15
C LEU A 55 3.07 -1.65 -5.17
N THR A 56 3.46 -2.12 -6.37
CA THR A 56 4.08 -3.44 -6.57
C THR A 56 5.39 -3.63 -5.80
N LEU A 57 6.08 -2.55 -5.41
CA LEU A 57 7.28 -2.61 -4.58
C LEU A 57 7.02 -3.08 -3.14
N LEU A 58 5.77 -3.00 -2.68
CA LEU A 58 5.32 -3.48 -1.36
C LEU A 58 4.69 -4.87 -1.44
N TRP A 59 4.77 -5.54 -2.59
CA TRP A 59 4.35 -6.93 -2.75
C TRP A 59 4.88 -7.87 -1.66
N PRO A 60 6.19 -7.92 -1.32
CA PRO A 60 6.67 -8.84 -0.29
C PRO A 60 6.15 -8.49 1.11
N ASP A 61 5.79 -7.23 1.35
CA ASP A 61 5.21 -6.80 2.62
C ASP A 61 3.73 -7.22 2.71
N LEU A 62 2.97 -7.10 1.60
CA LEU A 62 1.60 -7.64 1.49
C LEU A 62 1.56 -9.17 1.58
N ASP A 63 2.48 -9.85 0.91
CA ASP A 63 2.60 -11.31 0.94
C ASP A 63 2.79 -11.82 2.37
N ARG A 64 3.65 -11.17 3.15
CA ARG A 64 3.78 -11.48 4.58
C ARG A 64 2.50 -11.24 5.37
N LEU A 65 1.76 -10.16 5.06
CA LEU A 65 0.49 -9.86 5.73
C LEU A 65 -0.63 -10.83 5.36
N ALA A 66 -0.57 -11.45 4.18
CA ALA A 66 -1.51 -12.50 3.78
C ALA A 66 -1.44 -13.75 4.69
N ASP A 67 -0.32 -13.91 5.42
CA ASP A 67 -0.12 -14.93 6.45
C ASP A 67 -0.14 -14.34 7.88
N ALA A 68 -0.69 -13.14 8.06
CA ALA A 68 -0.88 -12.56 9.39
C ALA A 68 -1.84 -13.41 10.24
N GLU A 69 -1.65 -13.37 11.57
CA GLU A 69 -2.53 -14.04 12.53
C GLU A 69 -3.95 -13.46 12.51
N ASP A 70 -4.06 -12.16 12.18
CA ASP A 70 -5.33 -11.47 12.03
C ASP A 70 -6.00 -11.84 10.69
N PRO A 71 -7.18 -12.48 10.73
CA PRO A 71 -7.83 -12.99 9.53
C PRO A 71 -8.34 -11.88 8.61
N ASP A 72 -8.73 -10.72 9.16
CA ASP A 72 -9.17 -9.56 8.38
C ASP A 72 -7.99 -8.95 7.63
N VAL A 73 -6.86 -8.75 8.31
CA VAL A 73 -5.61 -8.27 7.69
C VAL A 73 -5.14 -9.24 6.59
N ALA A 74 -5.16 -10.55 6.88
CA ALA A 74 -4.77 -11.57 5.90
C ALA A 74 -5.69 -11.59 4.68
N HIS A 75 -7.01 -11.44 4.87
CA HIS A 75 -7.97 -11.36 3.78
C HIS A 75 -7.70 -10.15 2.89
N HIS A 76 -7.59 -8.95 3.48
CA HIS A 76 -7.37 -7.73 2.72
C HIS A 76 -6.01 -7.72 2.00
N ALA A 77 -4.97 -8.28 2.62
CA ALA A 77 -3.68 -8.42 1.99
C ALA A 77 -3.73 -9.32 0.75
N ARG A 78 -4.48 -10.44 0.81
CA ARG A 78 -4.71 -11.32 -0.36
C ARG A 78 -5.49 -10.60 -1.46
N GLU A 79 -6.58 -9.92 -1.12
CA GLU A 79 -7.36 -9.15 -2.09
C GLU A 79 -6.48 -8.08 -2.78
N ALA A 80 -5.62 -7.40 -2.02
CA ALA A 80 -4.69 -6.42 -2.56
C ALA A 80 -3.70 -7.05 -3.54
N LEU A 81 -3.13 -8.21 -3.22
CA LEU A 81 -2.21 -8.95 -4.09
C LEU A 81 -2.91 -9.40 -5.39
N GLU A 82 -4.13 -9.92 -5.30
CA GLU A 82 -4.93 -10.32 -6.47
C GLU A 82 -5.17 -9.12 -7.39
N ARG A 83 -5.60 -7.98 -6.81
CA ARG A 83 -5.84 -6.75 -7.56
C ARG A 83 -4.57 -6.21 -8.24
N LEU A 84 -3.43 -6.26 -7.54
CA LEU A 84 -2.13 -5.88 -8.13
C LEU A 84 -1.75 -6.80 -9.29
N CYS A 85 -2.01 -8.10 -9.16
CA CYS A 85 -1.78 -9.08 -10.22
C CYS A 85 -2.66 -8.80 -11.44
N GLU A 86 -3.96 -8.53 -11.22
CA GLU A 86 -4.91 -8.19 -12.26
C GLU A 86 -4.52 -6.91 -13.01
N ASP A 87 -4.13 -5.82 -12.32
CA ASP A 87 -3.71 -4.56 -12.95
C ASP A 87 -2.43 -4.75 -13.79
N MET A 88 -1.46 -5.52 -13.28
CA MET A 88 -0.25 -5.85 -14.03
C MET A 88 -0.53 -6.68 -15.28
N ASN A 89 -1.48 -7.63 -15.19
CA ASN A 89 -1.87 -8.46 -16.33
C ASN A 89 -2.67 -7.64 -17.36
N TYR A 90 -3.50 -6.70 -16.91
CA TYR A 90 -4.26 -5.80 -17.78
C TYR A 90 -3.39 -4.82 -18.57
N ARG A 91 -2.27 -4.36 -18.02
CA ARG A 91 -1.36 -3.43 -18.74
C ARG A 91 -0.51 -4.09 -19.82
N HIS A 92 -0.39 -5.42 -19.80
CA HIS A 92 0.40 -6.16 -20.77
C HIS A 92 -0.40 -6.68 -21.97
N ASN A 93 -1.72 -6.46 -22.00
CA ASN A 93 -2.64 -6.92 -23.05
C ASN A 93 -3.24 -5.73 -23.81
#